data_AF-A0A2V2DC76-F1
#
_entry.id   AF-A0A2V2DC76-F1
#
_cell.length_a   1.000
_cell.length_b   1.000
_cell.length_c   1.000
_cell.angle_alpha   90.00
_cell.angle_beta   90.00
_cell.angle_gamma   90.00
#
_symmetry.space_group_name_H-M   'P 1'
#
loop_
_entity.id
_entity.type
_entity.pdbx_description
1 polymer ?
#
loop_
_entity_poly.entity_id
_entity_poly.type
_entity_poly.pdbx_seq_one_letter_code
_entity_poly.pdbx_strand_id
1 'polypeptide(L)'
;MSGTKQRPVEEIYVVGITRWLFGIFVAASLAVIFLLNSTTNAELKLLVNQFPEVSGAFKSTFIHTYRMGMTFVLFVVDIIVVGPFAYLGYFSEHIKPRPGRFVNSVSFFDLGILAALIYTITIGCMNFVITNSVAESPRDVNVNAIVVLLGAAFLAWALLLLAKIYSYSRDQRKELKKYAIRLY
;
A
#
# COMPACT_ATOMS: atom_id res chain seq x y z
N MET A 1 52.44 -27.49 -5.15
CA MET A 1 51.15 -27.12 -5.76
C MET A 1 50.09 -27.11 -4.67
N SER A 2 49.80 -25.95 -4.10
CA SER A 2 48.78 -25.79 -3.05
C SER A 2 47.46 -25.43 -3.73
N GLY A 3 46.56 -26.41 -3.80
CA GLY A 3 45.20 -26.22 -4.31
C GLY A 3 44.39 -25.46 -3.27
N THR A 4 44.16 -24.18 -3.52
CA THR A 4 43.22 -23.34 -2.77
C THR A 4 41.84 -24.00 -2.76
N LYS A 5 41.43 -24.51 -1.59
CA LYS A 5 40.03 -24.84 -1.28
C LYS A 5 39.19 -23.58 -1.55
N GLN A 6 38.37 -23.63 -2.60
CA GLN A 6 37.25 -22.72 -2.76
C GLN A 6 36.37 -22.86 -1.52
N ARG A 7 36.26 -21.79 -0.73
CA ARG A 7 35.24 -21.73 0.33
C ARG A 7 33.89 -21.76 -0.38
N PRO A 8 32.90 -22.55 0.12
CA PRO A 8 31.55 -22.45 -0.40
C PRO A 8 31.09 -21.00 -0.25
N VAL A 9 30.68 -20.40 -1.37
CA VAL A 9 29.92 -19.16 -1.33
C VAL A 9 28.65 -19.51 -0.59
N GLU A 10 28.52 -19.07 0.66
CA GLU A 10 27.24 -19.09 1.36
C GLU A 10 26.27 -18.30 0.50
N GLU A 11 25.45 -19.01 -0.26
CA GLU A 11 24.21 -18.47 -0.79
C GLU A 11 23.37 -18.09 0.42
N ILE A 12 23.48 -16.83 0.84
CA ILE A 12 22.56 -16.24 1.79
C ILE A 12 21.21 -16.26 1.10
N TYR A 13 20.46 -17.35 1.30
CA TYR A 13 19.05 -17.43 1.01
C TYR A 13 18.36 -16.43 1.93
N VAL A 14 18.26 -15.19 1.46
CA VAL A 14 17.37 -14.20 2.04
C VAL A 14 15.97 -14.74 1.81
N VAL A 15 15.42 -15.42 2.82
CA VAL A 15 14.01 -15.79 2.85
C VAL A 15 13.24 -14.48 2.82
N GLY A 16 12.71 -14.13 1.65
CA GLY A 16 12.01 -12.86 1.43
C GLY A 16 10.79 -12.74 2.34
N ILE A 17 10.60 -11.56 2.93
CA ILE A 17 9.41 -11.24 3.75
C ILE A 17 8.12 -11.13 2.92
N THR A 18 8.23 -11.23 1.60
CA THR A 18 7.17 -11.08 0.61
C THR A 18 5.93 -11.91 0.92
N ARG A 19 6.08 -13.19 1.27
CA ARG A 19 4.92 -14.06 1.55
C ARG A 19 4.11 -13.57 2.74
N TRP A 20 4.80 -13.15 3.81
CA TRP A 20 4.16 -12.63 5.01
C TRP A 20 3.49 -11.29 4.73
N LEU A 21 4.18 -10.36 4.06
CA LEU A 21 3.61 -9.07 3.67
C LEU A 21 2.40 -9.21 2.76
N PHE A 22 2.49 -10.09 1.76
CA PHE A 22 1.38 -10.37 0.85
C PHE A 22 0.17 -10.97 1.59
N GLY A 23 0.40 -11.90 2.52
CA GLY A 23 -0.68 -12.47 3.34
C GLY A 23 -1.37 -11.43 4.21
N ILE A 24 -0.61 -10.55 4.87
CA ILE A 24 -1.15 -9.43 5.65
C ILE A 24 -1.95 -8.48 4.76
N PHE A 25 -1.43 -8.16 3.58
CA PHE A 25 -2.11 -7.32 2.60
C PHE A 25 -3.45 -7.90 2.17
N VAL A 26 -3.50 -9.18 1.78
CA VAL A 26 -4.75 -9.84 1.41
C VAL A 26 -5.76 -9.83 2.55
N ALA A 27 -5.32 -10.12 3.78
CA ALA A 27 -6.20 -10.10 4.95
C ALA A 27 -6.76 -8.69 5.22
N ALA A 28 -5.92 -7.65 5.13
CA ALA A 28 -6.34 -6.26 5.30
C ALA A 28 -7.32 -5.82 4.20
N SER A 29 -7.04 -6.15 2.93
CA SER A 29 -7.94 -5.83 1.81
C SER A 29 -9.30 -6.50 1.97
N LEU A 30 -9.35 -7.77 2.34
CA LEU A 30 -10.62 -8.46 2.63
C LEU A 30 -11.39 -7.81 3.78
N ALA A 31 -10.70 -7.43 4.86
CA ALA A 31 -11.32 -6.75 5.99
C ALA A 31 -11.89 -5.37 5.60
N VAL A 32 -11.17 -4.59 4.79
CA VAL A 32 -11.65 -3.29 4.31
C VAL A 32 -12.81 -3.45 3.32
N ILE A 33 -12.75 -4.43 2.42
CA ILE A 33 -13.88 -4.74 1.52
C ILE A 33 -15.12 -5.13 2.34
N PHE A 34 -14.97 -5.97 3.36
CA PHE A 34 -16.06 -6.31 4.26
C PHE A 34 -16.63 -5.08 4.98
N LEU A 35 -15.77 -4.20 5.49
CA LEU A 35 -16.15 -2.94 6.12
C LEU A 35 -16.95 -2.04 5.15
N LEU A 36 -16.46 -1.85 3.93
CA LEU A 36 -17.11 -1.03 2.89
C LEU A 36 -18.49 -1.58 2.51
N ASN A 37 -18.61 -2.90 2.40
CA ASN A 37 -19.88 -3.57 2.09
C ASN A 37 -20.84 -3.59 3.27
N SER A 38 -20.35 -3.48 4.51
CA SER A 38 -21.19 -3.40 5.72
C SER A 38 -21.84 -2.03 5.90
N THR A 39 -21.31 -0.97 5.28
CA THR A 39 -21.91 0.37 5.32
C THR A 39 -23.33 0.35 4.74
N THR A 40 -24.33 0.67 5.54
CA THR A 40 -25.75 0.59 5.19
C THR A 40 -26.21 1.76 4.32
N ASN A 41 -27.27 1.56 3.52
CA ASN A 41 -27.88 2.65 2.76
C ASN A 41 -28.47 3.74 3.67
N ALA A 42 -28.84 3.39 4.91
CA ALA A 42 -29.31 4.36 5.89
C ALA A 42 -28.19 5.33 6.30
N GLU A 43 -27.01 4.81 6.63
CA GLU A 43 -25.82 5.62 6.93
C GLU A 43 -25.40 6.48 5.73
N LEU A 44 -25.43 5.94 4.51
CA LEU A 44 -25.13 6.71 3.30
C LEU A 44 -26.15 7.83 3.06
N LYS A 45 -27.43 7.59 3.33
CA LYS A 45 -28.46 8.65 3.27
C LYS A 45 -28.17 9.75 4.29
N LEU A 46 -27.84 9.40 5.53
CA LEU A 46 -27.48 10.36 6.57
C LEU A 46 -26.25 11.18 6.16
N LEU A 47 -25.23 10.54 5.61
CA LEU A 47 -24.04 11.22 5.08
C LEU A 47 -24.37 12.22 3.98
N VAL A 48 -25.14 11.79 2.98
CA VAL A 48 -25.46 12.63 1.83
C VAL A 48 -26.40 13.78 2.20
N ASN A 49 -27.20 13.63 3.26
CA ASN A 49 -28.04 14.70 3.78
C ASN A 49 -27.24 15.82 4.45
N GLN A 50 -25.97 15.59 4.83
CA GLN A 50 -25.06 16.66 5.31
C GLN A 50 -24.68 17.66 4.22
N PHE A 51 -24.92 17.34 2.94
CA PHE A 51 -24.58 18.17 1.78
C PHE A 51 -25.86 18.62 1.05
N PRO A 52 -26.66 19.55 1.61
CA PRO A 52 -27.93 19.98 1.04
C PRO A 52 -27.81 20.56 -0.38
N GLU A 53 -26.67 21.16 -0.72
CA GLU A 53 -26.34 21.75 -2.01
C GLU A 53 -26.24 20.75 -3.17
N VAL A 54 -26.07 19.46 -2.87
CA VAL A 54 -25.94 18.41 -3.89
C VAL A 54 -27.31 17.98 -4.42
N SER A 55 -27.44 17.84 -5.74
CA SER A 55 -28.72 17.52 -6.40
C SER A 55 -29.26 16.14 -6.00
N GLY A 56 -30.58 16.00 -5.87
CA GLY A 56 -31.22 14.74 -5.45
C GLY A 56 -30.90 13.55 -6.35
N ALA A 57 -30.71 13.78 -7.66
CA ALA A 57 -30.29 12.75 -8.60
C ALA A 57 -28.88 12.24 -8.27
N PHE A 58 -27.92 13.13 -8.02
CA PHE A 58 -26.56 12.77 -7.65
C PHE A 58 -26.52 12.02 -6.31
N LYS A 59 -27.30 12.49 -5.32
CA LYS A 59 -27.46 11.84 -4.02
C LYS A 59 -27.91 10.38 -4.15
N SER A 60 -28.93 10.14 -4.98
CA SER A 60 -29.46 8.81 -5.25
C SER A 60 -28.42 7.92 -5.94
N THR A 61 -27.79 8.41 -7.01
CA THR A 61 -26.75 7.66 -7.72
C THR A 61 -25.59 7.30 -6.79
N PHE A 62 -25.12 8.23 -5.96
CA PHE A 62 -24.06 7.97 -4.98
C PHE A 62 -24.41 6.83 -4.04
N ILE A 63 -25.61 6.82 -3.44
CA ILE A 63 -26.03 5.75 -2.52
C ILE A 63 -26.02 4.39 -3.23
N HIS A 64 -26.46 4.33 -4.49
CA HIS A 64 -26.51 3.09 -5.26
C HIS A 64 -25.14 2.60 -5.74
N THR A 65 -24.19 3.50 -6.01
CA THR A 65 -22.88 3.13 -6.57
C THR A 65 -21.77 3.10 -5.54
N TYR A 66 -21.93 3.68 -4.36
CA TYR A 66 -20.87 3.87 -3.36
C TYR A 66 -20.08 2.59 -3.07
N ARG A 67 -20.75 1.49 -2.71
CA ARG A 67 -20.09 0.24 -2.32
C ARG A 67 -19.27 -0.37 -3.45
N MET A 68 -19.86 -0.40 -4.65
CA MET A 68 -19.20 -0.91 -5.85
C MET A 68 -18.03 0.00 -6.26
N GLY A 69 -18.24 1.31 -6.23
CA GLY A 69 -17.23 2.33 -6.55
C GLY A 69 -16.04 2.26 -5.61
N MET A 70 -16.28 2.20 -4.29
CA MET A 70 -15.20 2.12 -3.29
C MET A 70 -14.41 0.81 -3.40
N THR A 71 -15.08 -0.32 -3.63
CA THR A 71 -14.41 -1.61 -3.85
C THR A 71 -13.56 -1.59 -5.13
N PHE A 72 -14.10 -0.98 -6.20
CA PHE A 72 -13.38 -0.82 -7.46
C PHE A 72 -12.17 0.11 -7.33
N VAL A 73 -12.31 1.25 -6.64
CA VAL A 73 -11.21 2.19 -6.36
C VAL A 73 -10.08 1.49 -5.61
N LEU A 74 -10.41 0.68 -4.59
CA LEU A 74 -9.42 -0.08 -3.83
C LEU A 74 -8.64 -1.04 -4.75
N PHE A 75 -9.34 -1.79 -5.60
CA PHE A 75 -8.72 -2.69 -6.56
C PHE A 75 -7.84 -1.98 -7.61
N VAL A 76 -8.32 -0.88 -8.18
CA VAL A 76 -7.57 -0.11 -9.19
C VAL A 76 -6.31 0.49 -8.59
N VAL A 77 -6.40 1.04 -7.38
CA VAL A 77 -5.24 1.64 -6.73
C VAL A 77 -4.23 0.58 -6.34
N ASP A 78 -4.66 -0.60 -5.88
CA ASP A 78 -3.75 -1.72 -5.61
C ASP A 78 -2.95 -2.11 -6.87
N ILE A 79 -3.57 -2.14 -8.05
CA ILE A 79 -2.87 -2.40 -9.31
C ILE A 79 -1.89 -1.28 -9.67
N ILE A 80 -2.33 -0.02 -9.57
CA ILE A 80 -1.50 1.15 -9.93
C ILE A 80 -0.33 1.33 -8.95
N VAL A 81 -0.53 1.01 -7.68
CA VAL A 81 0.49 1.14 -6.62
C VAL A 81 1.44 -0.05 -6.66
N VAL A 82 0.96 -1.28 -6.78
CA VAL A 82 1.84 -2.47 -6.76
C VAL A 82 2.55 -2.67 -8.11
N GLY A 83 1.88 -2.39 -9.23
CA GLY A 83 2.38 -2.65 -10.59
C GLY A 83 3.78 -2.09 -10.89
N PRO A 84 4.05 -0.79 -10.66
CA PRO A 84 5.37 -0.19 -10.87
C PRO A 84 6.46 -0.84 -10.02
N PHE A 85 6.12 -1.24 -8.79
CA PHE A 85 7.06 -1.86 -7.86
C PHE A 85 7.31 -3.34 -8.17
N ALA A 86 6.31 -4.05 -8.70
CA ALA A 86 6.47 -5.39 -9.25
C ALA A 86 7.41 -5.38 -10.47
N TYR A 87 7.21 -4.40 -11.36
CA TYR A 87 8.08 -4.18 -12.51
C TYR A 87 9.53 -3.90 -12.07
N LEU A 88 9.74 -2.96 -11.13
CA LEU A 88 11.06 -2.69 -10.56
C LEU A 88 11.66 -3.88 -9.80
N GLY A 89 10.82 -4.68 -9.13
CA GLY A 89 11.20 -5.92 -8.46
C GLY A 89 11.86 -6.91 -9.42
N TYR A 90 11.24 -7.17 -10.57
CA TYR A 90 11.74 -8.07 -11.60
C TYR A 90 13.14 -7.67 -12.11
N PHE A 91 13.38 -6.38 -12.38
CA PHE A 91 14.71 -5.91 -12.82
C PHE A 91 15.74 -5.86 -11.69
N SER A 92 15.29 -5.70 -10.44
CA SER A 92 16.19 -5.71 -9.29
C SER A 92 16.80 -7.08 -8.99
N GLU A 93 16.25 -8.17 -9.54
CA GLU A 93 16.90 -9.50 -9.48
C GLU A 93 18.22 -9.52 -10.26
N HIS A 94 18.33 -8.69 -11.30
CA HIS A 94 19.50 -8.60 -12.18
C HIS A 94 20.53 -7.59 -11.68
N ILE A 95 20.13 -6.64 -10.84
CA ILE A 95 20.99 -5.62 -10.26
C ILE A 95 20.98 -5.80 -8.74
N LYS A 96 22.05 -6.37 -8.16
CA LYS A 96 22.12 -6.59 -6.70
C LYS A 96 22.60 -5.34 -5.95
N PRO A 97 21.95 -4.96 -4.84
CA PRO A 97 22.40 -3.84 -4.00
C PRO A 97 23.73 -4.17 -3.30
N ARG A 98 24.37 -3.15 -2.70
CA ARG A 98 25.62 -3.34 -1.95
C ARG A 98 25.42 -4.34 -0.79
N PRO A 99 26.30 -5.34 -0.60
CA PRO A 99 26.15 -6.33 0.47
C PRO A 99 26.23 -5.69 1.86
N GLY A 100 25.60 -6.32 2.85
CA GLY A 100 25.68 -5.93 4.26
C GLY A 100 24.68 -4.87 4.75
N ARG A 101 23.69 -4.46 3.95
CA ARG A 101 22.60 -3.57 4.41
C ARG A 101 21.34 -4.35 4.75
N PHE A 102 20.73 -4.06 5.90
CA PHE A 102 19.46 -4.67 6.33
C PHE A 102 18.34 -4.52 5.28
N VAL A 103 18.30 -3.36 4.59
CA VAL A 103 17.33 -3.06 3.52
C VAL A 103 17.45 -3.99 2.30
N ASN A 104 18.49 -4.82 2.22
CA ASN A 104 18.62 -5.82 1.16
C ASN A 104 17.64 -6.98 1.33
N SER A 105 17.11 -7.22 2.53
CA SER A 105 16.08 -8.23 2.77
C SER A 105 14.70 -7.86 2.24
N VAL A 106 14.50 -6.58 1.91
CA VAL A 106 13.25 -6.02 1.40
C VAL A 106 13.41 -5.77 -0.09
N SER A 107 12.60 -6.41 -0.93
CA SER A 107 12.58 -6.17 -2.38
C SER A 107 11.81 -4.88 -2.73
N PHE A 108 11.95 -4.39 -3.96
CA PHE A 108 11.07 -3.31 -4.44
C PHE A 108 9.60 -3.75 -4.47
N PHE A 109 9.34 -5.01 -4.79
CA PHE A 109 7.99 -5.57 -4.76
C PHE A 109 7.38 -5.52 -3.35
N ASP A 110 8.16 -5.84 -2.32
CA ASP A 110 7.72 -5.72 -0.92
C ASP A 110 7.35 -4.29 -0.54
N LEU A 111 8.10 -3.31 -1.03
CA LEU A 111 7.78 -1.89 -0.83
C LEU A 111 6.49 -1.49 -1.56
N GLY A 112 6.21 -2.08 -2.73
CA GLY A 112 4.93 -1.92 -3.42
C GLY A 112 3.75 -2.48 -2.63
N ILE A 113 3.89 -3.71 -2.11
CA ILE A 113 2.87 -4.33 -1.25
C ILE A 113 2.65 -3.49 0.01
N LEU A 114 3.73 -3.00 0.64
CA LEU A 114 3.63 -2.16 1.84
C LEU A 114 2.93 -0.82 1.55
N ALA A 115 3.19 -0.21 0.40
CA ALA A 115 2.49 1.01 -0.03
C ALA A 115 0.99 0.75 -0.21
N ALA A 116 0.63 -0.34 -0.90
CA ALA A 116 -0.76 -0.74 -1.11
C ALA A 116 -1.46 -1.05 0.22
N LEU A 117 -0.79 -1.74 1.14
CA LEU A 117 -1.31 -1.99 2.49
C LEU A 117 -1.60 -0.69 3.26
N ILE A 118 -0.68 0.27 3.27
CA ILE A 118 -0.89 1.57 3.93
C ILE A 118 -2.09 2.29 3.30
N TYR A 119 -2.21 2.25 1.97
CA TYR A 119 -3.33 2.86 1.25
C TYR A 119 -4.67 2.18 1.58
N THR A 120 -4.73 0.86 1.56
CA THR A 120 -5.91 0.06 1.91
C THR A 120 -6.38 0.35 3.33
N ILE A 121 -5.47 0.35 4.30
CA ILE A 121 -5.79 0.71 5.69
C ILE A 121 -6.29 2.16 5.75
N THR A 122 -5.68 3.08 5.01
CA THR A 122 -6.10 4.48 4.94
C THR A 122 -7.54 4.62 4.44
N ILE A 123 -7.91 3.94 3.34
CA ILE A 123 -9.30 3.90 2.86
C ILE A 123 -10.24 3.35 3.93
N GLY A 124 -9.86 2.23 4.57
CA GLY A 124 -10.67 1.63 5.62
C GLY A 124 -10.92 2.59 6.78
N CYS A 125 -9.86 3.26 7.26
CA CYS A 125 -9.94 4.27 8.30
C CYS A 125 -10.78 5.48 7.88
N MET A 126 -10.62 5.98 6.66
CA MET A 126 -11.44 7.10 6.14
C MET A 126 -12.92 6.72 6.07
N ASN A 127 -13.25 5.57 5.48
CA ASN A 127 -14.63 5.09 5.44
C ASN A 127 -15.21 4.97 6.85
N PHE A 128 -14.45 4.39 7.79
CA PHE A 128 -14.87 4.28 9.18
C PHE A 128 -15.09 5.63 9.85
N VAL A 129 -14.19 6.61 9.69
CA VAL A 129 -14.36 7.96 10.26
C VAL A 129 -15.60 8.64 9.68
N ILE A 130 -15.80 8.53 8.36
CA ILE A 130 -16.94 9.13 7.66
C ILE A 130 -18.25 8.50 8.15
N THR A 131 -18.35 7.17 8.19
CA THR A 131 -19.58 6.51 8.65
C THR A 131 -19.82 6.72 10.14
N ASN A 132 -18.76 6.72 10.97
CA ASN A 132 -18.86 6.98 12.40
C ASN A 132 -19.34 8.40 12.69
N SER A 133 -19.05 9.38 11.83
CA SER A 133 -19.53 10.76 12.00
C SER A 133 -21.04 10.93 11.86
N VAL A 134 -21.72 9.96 11.21
CA VAL A 134 -23.17 9.97 10.97
C VAL A 134 -23.89 8.79 11.63
N ALA A 135 -23.18 7.98 12.41
CA ALA A 135 -23.76 6.84 13.11
C ALA A 135 -24.66 7.29 14.26
N GLU A 136 -25.75 6.56 14.52
CA GLU A 136 -26.65 6.82 15.65
C GLU A 136 -25.93 6.71 17.00
N SER A 137 -24.97 5.78 17.10
CA SER A 137 -24.10 5.59 18.26
C SER A 137 -22.63 5.68 17.83
N PRO A 138 -22.06 6.89 17.70
CA PRO A 138 -20.69 7.06 17.27
C PRO A 138 -19.73 6.49 18.31
N ARG A 139 -18.73 5.74 17.85
CA ARG A 139 -17.64 5.28 18.70
C ARG A 139 -16.70 6.45 18.99
N ASP A 140 -16.24 6.54 20.23
CA ASP A 140 -15.23 7.51 20.61
C ASP A 140 -13.87 7.11 20.02
N VAL A 141 -13.47 7.81 18.98
CA VAL A 141 -12.29 7.49 18.16
C VAL A 141 -11.49 8.76 17.97
N ASN A 142 -10.22 8.71 18.36
CA ASN A 142 -9.30 9.82 18.16
C ASN A 142 -8.86 9.90 16.69
N VAL A 143 -9.59 10.67 15.88
CA VAL A 143 -9.31 10.88 14.45
C VAL A 143 -7.90 11.44 14.23
N ASN A 144 -7.44 12.35 15.11
CA ASN A 144 -6.09 12.91 15.01
C ASN A 144 -5.03 11.82 15.20
N ALA A 145 -5.22 10.89 16.13
CA ALA A 145 -4.31 9.77 16.30
C ALA A 145 -4.25 8.88 15.05
N ILE A 146 -5.39 8.60 14.40
CA ILE A 146 -5.44 7.85 13.14
C ILE A 146 -4.63 8.56 12.05
N VAL A 147 -4.86 9.86 11.86
CA VAL A 147 -4.15 10.66 10.85
C VAL A 147 -2.65 10.67 11.12
N VAL A 148 -2.23 10.86 12.36
CA VAL A 148 -0.82 10.85 12.77
C VAL A 148 -0.19 9.48 12.52
N LEU A 149 -0.87 8.39 12.88
CA LEU A 149 -0.37 7.02 12.67
C LEU A 149 -0.22 6.68 11.19
N LEU A 150 -1.21 7.01 10.36
CA LEU A 150 -1.15 6.79 8.91
C LEU A 150 -0.06 7.65 8.26
N GLY A 151 0.05 8.92 8.66
CA GLY A 151 1.11 9.81 8.21
C GLY A 151 2.51 9.31 8.59
N ALA A 152 2.68 8.83 9.82
CA ALA A 152 3.93 8.24 10.29
C ALA A 152 4.27 6.94 9.54
N ALA A 153 3.28 6.08 9.28
CA ALA A 153 3.47 4.86 8.48
C ALA A 153 3.91 5.18 7.04
N PHE A 154 3.26 6.17 6.40
CA PHE A 154 3.66 6.62 5.07
C PHE A 154 5.07 7.22 5.05
N LEU A 155 5.43 8.03 6.05
CA LEU A 155 6.78 8.59 6.18
C LEU A 155 7.83 7.48 6.38
N ALA A 156 7.54 6.51 7.23
CA ALA A 156 8.43 5.36 7.44
C ALA A 156 8.63 4.56 6.15
N TRP A 157 7.55 4.32 5.39
CA TRP A 157 7.62 3.69 4.08
C TRP A 157 8.48 4.50 3.10
N ALA A 158 8.30 5.82 3.02
CA ALA A 158 9.09 6.68 2.15
C ALA A 158 10.58 6.65 2.50
N LEU A 159 10.91 6.67 3.79
CA LEU A 159 12.29 6.54 4.27
C LEU A 159 12.89 5.17 3.92
N LEU A 160 12.12 4.08 4.04
CA LEU A 160 12.55 2.74 3.64
C LEU A 160 12.79 2.65 2.13
N LEU A 161 11.92 3.25 1.32
CA LEU A 161 12.10 3.32 -0.13
C LEU A 161 13.37 4.09 -0.51
N LEU A 162 13.61 5.25 0.12
CA LEU A 162 14.84 6.00 -0.07
C LEU A 162 16.06 5.15 0.34
N ALA A 163 16.04 4.55 1.53
CA ALA A 163 17.12 3.69 1.98
C ALA A 163 17.40 2.53 1.00
N LYS A 164 16.34 1.96 0.40
CA LYS A 164 16.45 0.92 -0.63
C LYS A 164 17.10 1.45 -1.89
N ILE A 165 16.63 2.57 -2.43
CA ILE A 165 17.23 3.20 -3.62
C ILE A 165 18.71 3.52 -3.39
N TYR A 166 19.06 4.07 -2.23
CA TYR A 166 20.43 4.44 -1.86
C TYR A 166 21.29 3.25 -1.41
N SER A 167 20.75 2.03 -1.34
CA SER A 167 21.53 0.79 -1.20
C SER A 167 22.27 0.41 -2.50
N TYR A 168 21.80 0.91 -3.64
CA TYR A 168 22.42 0.74 -4.95
C TYR A 168 23.52 1.79 -5.18
N SER A 169 24.53 1.43 -5.98
CA SER A 169 25.57 2.37 -6.41
C SER A 169 25.00 3.50 -7.28
N ARG A 170 25.79 4.55 -7.57
CA ARG A 170 25.35 5.63 -8.48
C ARG A 170 25.02 5.10 -9.87
N ASP A 171 25.81 4.17 -10.40
CA ASP A 171 25.62 3.62 -11.74
C ASP A 171 24.44 2.65 -11.79
N GLN A 172 24.29 1.80 -10.77
CA GLN A 172 23.12 0.94 -10.62
C GLN A 172 21.82 1.74 -10.49
N ARG A 173 21.84 2.91 -9.84
CA ARG A 173 20.67 3.80 -9.79
C ARG A 173 20.33 4.43 -11.13
N LYS A 174 21.34 4.77 -11.95
CA LYS A 174 21.11 5.25 -13.33
C LYS A 174 20.47 4.17 -14.19
N GLU A 175 20.91 2.93 -14.02
CA GLU A 175 20.31 1.75 -14.65
C GLU A 175 18.86 1.55 -14.18
N LEU A 176 18.61 1.51 -12.86
CA LEU A 176 17.26 1.42 -12.28
C LEU A 176 16.31 2.52 -12.78
N LYS A 177 16.81 3.75 -12.96
CA LYS A 177 16.00 4.87 -13.49
C LYS A 177 15.49 4.62 -14.92
N LYS A 178 16.15 3.76 -15.71
CA LYS A 178 15.65 3.38 -17.04
C LYS A 178 14.36 2.55 -16.96
N TYR A 179 14.18 1.83 -15.85
CA TYR A 179 13.04 0.95 -15.60
C TYR A 179 11.97 1.61 -14.72
N ALA A 180 12.20 2.82 -14.22
CA ALA A 180 11.13 3.63 -13.66
C ALA A 180 10.18 4.00 -14.80
N ILE A 181 8.88 3.71 -14.64
CA ILE A 181 7.84 4.00 -15.64
C ILE A 181 7.97 5.45 -16.07
N ARG A 182 8.34 5.67 -17.34
CA ARG A 182 8.21 6.98 -17.97
C ARG A 182 6.73 7.14 -18.31
N LEU A 183 6.04 7.95 -17.51
CA LEU A 183 4.77 8.54 -17.94
C LEU A 183 5.11 9.44 -19.13
N TYR A 184 4.88 8.91 -20.34
CA TYR A 184 4.88 9.69 -21.58
C TYR A 184 3.57 10.44 -21.69
#